data_AF-A0A1R2CW82-F1
#
_entry.id   AF-A0A1R2CW82-F1
#
_cell.length_a   1.000
_cell.length_b   1.000
_cell.length_c   1.000
_cell.angle_alpha   90.00
_cell.angle_beta   90.00
_cell.angle_gamma   90.00
#
_symmetry.space_group_name_H-M   'P 1'
#
loop_
_entity.id
_entity.type
_entity.pdbx_description
1 polymer ?
#
loop_
_entity_poly.entity_id
_entity_poly.type
_entity_poly.pdbx_seq_one_letter_code
_entity_poly.pdbx_strand_id
1 'polypeptide(L)'
;MSRNTRELSSLKIRPCSSSPEFNSMYSRINQLIKAIPSLEGRLDHGLFYVKCGQLQEEYKNNFNVLNNASIDNSENTEVIIKHMEWPIDDKYFQYVSEKWLETFFDSEIELSELKEIIQKKCSRATDCVLNELIETTSNLWEELGISQEEATKYSLALNFYTDCLSEESNRLLLLEINKAFVGDLNLEGISREYHLINSYIIKGLKALPSYWGYCNRCCNVNQGDLSDYVPGNSVVWVRFSSSTLGTKPCEFASNRNTQFIIYSLTGKHIKSFSKFQNEDEVLFMPFTQFLIHKRTEVNNKIIIYMRQIELGVGIKNILWVDDMIFMPTWENKSHMETVARINKEIKFIPKSSTKTAIAFLKSIWGAHHKNNKENKFRIITDMNRPNEKNPSEAGALFIKKAIELGFSVPFMIFTSSENFAKNILIKHQINNENILVTLSTNRAIQFMLFN
;
A
#
# COMPACT_ATOMS: atom_id res chain seq x y z
N MET A 1 24.16 34.02 -35.28
CA MET A 1 23.26 33.67 -34.16
C MET A 1 22.36 32.53 -34.61
N SER A 2 22.82 31.29 -34.46
CA SER A 2 22.08 30.07 -34.77
C SER A 2 21.52 29.47 -33.48
N ARG A 3 20.21 29.21 -33.44
CA ARG A 3 19.56 28.50 -32.34
C ARG A 3 19.73 27.00 -32.56
N ASN A 4 20.41 26.35 -31.62
CA ASN A 4 20.50 24.90 -31.50
C ASN A 4 19.13 24.29 -31.15
N THR A 5 18.52 23.60 -32.11
CA THR A 5 17.49 22.60 -31.86
C THR A 5 18.16 21.32 -31.38
N ARG A 6 17.98 20.97 -30.09
CA ARG A 6 18.34 19.64 -29.58
C ARG A 6 17.37 18.62 -30.14
N GLU A 7 17.85 17.73 -31.01
CA GLU A 7 17.17 16.49 -31.35
C GLU A 7 17.02 15.62 -30.10
N LEU A 8 15.79 15.34 -29.71
CA LEU A 8 15.45 14.28 -28.77
C LEU A 8 15.74 12.94 -29.48
N SER A 9 16.77 12.24 -29.00
CA SER A 9 17.11 10.90 -29.48
C SER A 9 15.93 9.95 -29.24
N SER A 10 15.44 9.32 -30.31
CA SER A 10 14.41 8.29 -30.25
C SER A 10 14.97 7.05 -29.55
N LEU A 11 14.50 6.82 -28.32
CA LEU A 11 14.85 5.64 -27.54
C LEU A 11 14.23 4.40 -28.22
N LYS A 12 15.03 3.61 -28.92
CA LYS A 12 14.60 2.32 -29.46
C LYS A 12 14.48 1.30 -28.33
N ILE A 13 13.27 1.12 -27.82
CA ILE A 13 12.93 0.03 -26.90
C ILE A 13 13.06 -1.28 -27.67
N ARG A 14 13.92 -2.20 -27.20
CA ARG A 14 13.97 -3.57 -27.73
C ARG A 14 12.69 -4.29 -27.29
N PRO A 15 11.94 -4.94 -28.20
CA PRO A 15 10.81 -5.78 -27.81
C PRO A 15 11.33 -6.87 -26.87
N CYS A 16 10.76 -6.95 -25.67
CA CYS A 16 10.99 -8.08 -24.79
C CYS A 16 10.47 -9.33 -25.52
N SER A 17 11.33 -10.31 -25.77
CA SER A 17 10.92 -11.55 -26.43
C SER A 17 9.93 -12.25 -25.51
N SER A 18 8.72 -12.44 -26.02
CA SER A 18 7.51 -12.86 -25.32
C SER A 18 7.70 -14.15 -24.52
N SER A 19 7.61 -14.07 -23.19
CA SER A 19 7.30 -15.25 -22.38
C SER A 19 5.85 -15.67 -22.65
N PRO A 20 5.52 -16.98 -22.56
CA PRO A 20 4.13 -17.45 -22.67
C PRO A 20 3.18 -16.76 -21.68
N GLU A 21 3.65 -16.36 -20.50
CA GLU A 21 2.84 -15.66 -19.51
C GLU A 21 2.44 -14.24 -19.97
N PHE A 22 3.36 -13.51 -20.61
CA PHE A 22 3.10 -12.17 -21.18
C PHE A 22 2.01 -12.22 -22.25
N ASN A 23 2.01 -13.25 -23.10
CA ASN A 23 0.96 -13.46 -24.10
C ASN A 23 -0.39 -13.80 -23.45
N SER A 24 -0.42 -14.47 -22.29
CA SER A 24 -1.65 -14.76 -21.56
C SER A 24 -2.26 -13.50 -20.94
N MET A 25 -1.42 -12.59 -20.43
CA MET A 25 -1.84 -11.33 -19.82
C MET A 25 -2.26 -10.33 -20.88
N TYR A 26 -1.50 -10.19 -21.97
CA TYR A 26 -1.89 -9.39 -23.12
C TYR A 26 -3.21 -9.90 -23.70
N SER A 27 -3.39 -11.22 -23.80
CA SER A 27 -4.67 -11.83 -24.21
C SER A 27 -5.79 -11.50 -23.22
N ARG A 28 -5.55 -11.58 -21.90
CA ARG A 28 -6.54 -11.28 -20.87
C ARG A 28 -6.90 -9.79 -20.82
N ILE A 29 -5.93 -8.88 -20.92
CA ILE A 29 -6.11 -7.43 -21.05
C ILE A 29 -6.91 -7.13 -22.32
N ASN A 30 -6.59 -7.76 -23.45
CA ASN A 30 -7.34 -7.57 -24.68
C ASN A 30 -8.76 -8.16 -24.61
N GLN A 31 -8.96 -9.28 -23.90
CA GLN A 31 -10.30 -9.81 -23.62
C GLN A 31 -11.10 -8.83 -22.75
N LEU A 32 -10.46 -8.22 -21.77
CA LEU A 32 -11.07 -7.20 -20.90
C LEU A 32 -11.43 -5.94 -21.68
N ILE A 33 -10.54 -5.43 -22.54
CA ILE A 33 -10.80 -4.31 -23.44
C ILE A 33 -11.97 -4.63 -24.39
N LYS A 34 -12.01 -5.84 -24.95
CA LYS A 34 -13.09 -6.29 -25.85
C LYS A 34 -14.41 -6.58 -25.14
N ALA A 35 -14.40 -6.86 -23.83
CA ALA A 35 -15.59 -7.10 -23.02
C ALA A 35 -16.30 -5.82 -22.54
N ILE A 36 -15.73 -4.64 -22.83
CA ILE A 36 -16.24 -3.34 -22.37
C ILE A 36 -17.44 -2.73 -23.15
N PRO A 37 -17.97 -3.24 -24.28
CA PRO A 37 -19.13 -2.60 -24.91
C PRO A 37 -20.48 -3.22 -24.47
N SER A 38 -21.05 -2.70 -23.38
CA SER A 38 -22.47 -2.29 -23.24
C SER A 38 -22.71 -1.76 -21.81
N LEU A 39 -22.78 -0.44 -21.67
CA LEU A 39 -23.14 0.28 -20.44
C LEU A 39 -24.59 -0.05 -20.02
N GLU A 40 -24.76 -0.42 -18.74
CA GLU A 40 -25.86 -0.06 -17.81
C GLU A 40 -26.01 -1.09 -16.67
N GLY A 41 -25.36 -2.26 -16.73
CA GLY A 41 -25.59 -3.32 -15.74
C GLY A 41 -24.39 -3.94 -15.04
N ARG A 42 -23.14 -3.49 -15.28
CA ARG A 42 -21.94 -4.29 -14.90
C ARG A 42 -20.72 -3.50 -14.43
N LEU A 43 -20.89 -2.46 -13.61
CA LEU A 43 -19.77 -1.68 -13.08
C LEU A 43 -19.54 -1.78 -11.57
N ASP A 44 -20.12 -2.77 -10.88
CA ASP A 44 -19.67 -3.07 -9.52
C ASP A 44 -18.26 -3.75 -9.51
N HIS A 45 -17.77 -4.45 -10.57
CA HIS A 45 -16.53 -5.28 -10.49
C HIS A 45 -15.62 -5.43 -11.73
N GLY A 46 -15.74 -4.64 -12.79
CA GLY A 46 -15.08 -4.96 -14.07
C GLY A 46 -13.54 -5.02 -14.16
N LEU A 47 -12.77 -4.82 -13.09
CA LEU A 47 -11.29 -5.02 -12.98
C LEU A 47 -10.78 -4.38 -11.69
N PHE A 48 -11.01 -5.00 -10.55
CA PHE A 48 -10.55 -4.43 -9.27
C PHE A 48 -9.20 -4.97 -8.82
N TYR A 49 -8.72 -6.10 -9.35
CA TYR A 49 -7.45 -6.64 -8.88
C TYR A 49 -6.73 -7.58 -9.85
N VAL A 50 -5.44 -7.78 -9.58
CA VAL A 50 -4.64 -8.87 -10.15
C VAL A 50 -4.35 -9.87 -9.04
N LYS A 51 -4.59 -11.16 -9.31
CA LYS A 51 -4.10 -12.25 -8.44
C LYS A 51 -2.60 -12.36 -8.64
N CYS A 52 -1.87 -12.19 -7.56
CA CYS A 52 -0.41 -12.11 -7.60
C CYS A 52 0.27 -13.38 -7.06
N GLY A 53 -0.50 -14.38 -6.64
CA GLY A 53 0.01 -15.71 -6.28
C GLY A 53 -0.87 -16.45 -5.28
N GLN A 54 -0.45 -17.68 -4.97
CA GLN A 54 -0.96 -18.49 -3.86
C GLN A 54 0.11 -18.54 -2.76
N LEU A 55 -0.22 -18.10 -1.55
CA LEU A 55 0.55 -18.41 -0.35
C LEU A 55 -0.13 -19.62 0.30
N GLN A 56 0.57 -20.75 0.42
CA GLN A 56 0.04 -21.90 1.15
C GLN A 56 0.18 -21.70 2.67
N GLU A 57 -0.96 -21.63 3.35
CA GLU A 57 -1.12 -21.51 4.79
C GLU A 57 -1.47 -22.87 5.41
N GLU A 58 -0.80 -23.29 6.47
CA GLU A 58 -1.22 -24.44 7.29
C GLU A 58 -1.74 -23.92 8.64
N TYR A 59 -3.03 -24.11 8.86
CA TYR A 59 -3.74 -23.70 10.07
C TYR A 59 -3.72 -24.82 11.11
N LYS A 60 -3.09 -24.59 12.28
CA LYS A 60 -3.35 -25.44 13.46
C LYS A 60 -4.48 -24.82 14.27
N ASN A 61 -5.66 -25.43 14.16
CA ASN A 61 -6.82 -25.11 14.98
C ASN A 61 -6.54 -25.46 16.46
N ASN A 62 -6.34 -24.46 17.30
CA ASN A 62 -6.59 -24.60 18.74
C ASN A 62 -7.98 -24.00 19.03
N PHE A 63 -9.02 -24.74 18.65
CA PHE A 63 -10.41 -24.26 18.65
C PHE A 63 -11.22 -24.60 19.91
N ASN A 64 -10.58 -24.94 21.04
CA ASN A 64 -11.32 -25.40 22.24
C ASN A 64 -11.34 -24.43 23.43
N VAL A 65 -10.94 -23.18 23.26
CA VAL A 65 -11.16 -22.16 24.30
C VAL A 65 -11.50 -20.85 23.61
N LEU A 66 -12.77 -20.59 23.25
CA LEU A 66 -13.31 -19.25 22.93
C LEU A 66 -14.80 -19.28 22.48
N ASN A 67 -15.66 -20.04 23.17
CA ASN A 67 -17.12 -19.96 22.91
C ASN A 67 -17.87 -18.91 23.72
N ASN A 68 -17.22 -18.08 24.57
CA ASN A 68 -17.96 -17.16 25.46
C ASN A 68 -17.26 -15.81 25.76
N ALA A 69 -16.41 -15.27 24.89
CA ALA A 69 -15.84 -13.93 25.10
C ALA A 69 -15.97 -13.05 23.86
N SER A 70 -16.26 -11.78 24.11
CA SER A 70 -16.31 -10.64 23.19
C SER A 70 -15.21 -10.66 22.13
N ILE A 71 -15.51 -10.02 20.99
CA ILE A 71 -14.79 -9.92 19.70
C ILE A 71 -13.32 -9.41 19.77
N ASP A 72 -12.66 -9.42 20.93
CA ASP A 72 -11.43 -8.65 21.15
C ASP A 72 -10.15 -9.45 21.35
N ASN A 73 -10.08 -10.75 21.03
CA ASN A 73 -8.82 -11.51 21.16
C ASN A 73 -8.64 -12.65 20.15
N SER A 74 -8.69 -12.36 18.84
CA SER A 74 -8.34 -13.32 17.78
C SER A 74 -6.92 -13.15 17.20
N GLU A 75 -5.99 -12.49 17.90
CA GLU A 75 -4.76 -11.94 17.31
C GLU A 75 -3.49 -12.82 17.38
N ASN A 76 -3.60 -14.14 17.59
CA ASN A 76 -2.41 -15.02 17.59
C ASN A 76 -2.48 -16.15 16.55
N THR A 77 -2.64 -15.78 15.27
CA THR A 77 -2.51 -16.72 14.14
C THR A 77 -1.27 -16.39 13.31
N GLU A 78 -0.29 -17.30 13.33
CA GLU A 78 1.03 -17.08 12.76
C GLU A 78 1.17 -17.68 11.35
N VAL A 79 1.35 -16.82 10.33
CA VAL A 79 1.40 -17.17 8.90
C VAL A 79 2.81 -17.61 8.45
N ILE A 80 2.91 -18.63 7.57
CA ILE A 80 4.14 -19.00 6.85
C ILE A 80 3.95 -18.68 5.37
N ILE A 81 4.86 -17.91 4.78
CA ILE A 81 4.96 -17.77 3.33
C ILE A 81 5.90 -18.87 2.83
N LYS A 82 5.39 -19.94 2.22
CA LYS A 82 6.23 -21.02 1.66
C LYS A 82 6.66 -20.73 0.21
N HIS A 83 5.84 -20.02 -0.57
CA HIS A 83 6.07 -19.76 -1.99
C HIS A 83 5.21 -18.57 -2.47
N MET A 84 5.70 -17.74 -3.38
CA MET A 84 4.93 -16.72 -4.12
C MET A 84 5.22 -16.91 -5.61
N GLU A 85 4.20 -17.29 -6.39
CA GLU A 85 4.29 -17.31 -7.86
C GLU A 85 3.53 -16.12 -8.43
N TRP A 86 4.26 -15.19 -9.03
CA TRP A 86 3.70 -14.03 -9.72
C TRP A 86 3.53 -14.32 -11.22
N PRO A 87 2.36 -14.03 -11.81
CA PRO A 87 2.11 -14.22 -13.25
C PRO A 87 2.57 -13.03 -14.12
N ILE A 88 3.10 -11.96 -13.52
CA ILE A 88 3.66 -10.78 -14.23
C ILE A 88 5.17 -10.77 -13.94
N ASP A 89 6.01 -10.45 -14.94
CA ASP A 89 7.40 -10.09 -14.68
C ASP A 89 7.41 -8.90 -13.72
N ASP A 90 7.77 -9.14 -12.47
CA ASP A 90 7.69 -8.17 -11.37
C ASP A 90 8.42 -6.86 -11.68
N LYS A 91 9.48 -6.93 -12.50
CA LYS A 91 10.18 -5.74 -12.97
C LYS A 91 9.30 -4.88 -13.87
N TYR A 92 8.44 -5.49 -14.68
CA TYR A 92 7.51 -4.79 -15.55
C TYR A 92 6.37 -4.16 -14.76
N PHE A 93 5.78 -4.89 -13.80
CA PHE A 93 4.74 -4.31 -12.94
C PHE A 93 5.27 -3.15 -12.10
N GLN A 94 6.45 -3.32 -11.49
CA GLN A 94 7.13 -2.27 -10.75
C GLN A 94 7.45 -1.08 -11.65
N TYR A 95 8.10 -1.32 -12.79
CA TYR A 95 8.47 -0.28 -13.75
C TYR A 95 7.24 0.51 -14.20
N VAL A 96 6.16 -0.17 -14.59
CA VAL A 96 4.92 0.50 -15.01
C VAL A 96 4.34 1.28 -13.84
N SER A 97 4.23 0.72 -12.64
CA SER A 97 3.67 1.44 -11.50
C SER A 97 4.48 2.68 -11.11
N GLU A 98 5.81 2.61 -11.09
CA GLU A 98 6.69 3.72 -10.73
C GLU A 98 6.74 4.77 -11.84
N LYS A 99 6.97 4.37 -13.10
CA LYS A 99 7.04 5.29 -14.24
C LYS A 99 5.70 5.95 -14.54
N TRP A 100 4.60 5.21 -14.44
CA TRP A 100 3.27 5.78 -14.58
C TRP A 100 3.00 6.78 -13.45
N LEU A 101 3.36 6.45 -12.21
CA LEU A 101 3.27 7.40 -11.11
C LEU A 101 4.10 8.66 -11.37
N GLU A 102 5.31 8.54 -11.91
CA GLU A 102 6.16 9.69 -12.29
C GLU A 102 5.46 10.65 -13.26
N THR A 103 4.68 10.15 -14.23
CA THR A 103 3.97 11.02 -15.20
C THR A 103 2.99 12.02 -14.54
N PHE A 104 2.43 11.66 -13.38
CA PHE A 104 1.55 12.57 -12.63
C PHE A 104 2.30 13.72 -11.95
N PHE A 105 3.59 13.56 -11.68
CA PHE A 105 4.40 14.58 -11.00
C PHE A 105 4.95 15.62 -11.99
N ASP A 106 5.07 15.27 -13.26
CA ASP A 106 5.54 16.19 -14.31
C ASP A 106 4.48 17.20 -14.76
N SER A 107 3.20 16.96 -14.40
CA SER A 107 2.09 17.85 -14.73
C SER A 107 1.81 18.82 -13.58
N GLU A 108 2.13 20.10 -13.80
CA GLU A 108 1.71 21.22 -12.95
C GLU A 108 0.82 22.18 -13.74
N ILE A 109 -0.26 22.62 -13.11
CA ILE A 109 -1.16 23.63 -13.64
C ILE A 109 -1.48 24.67 -12.57
N GLU A 110 -1.90 25.85 -13.00
CA GLU A 110 -2.36 26.91 -12.11
C GLU A 110 -3.64 26.49 -11.37
N LEU A 111 -3.83 27.00 -10.14
CA LEU A 111 -5.03 26.69 -9.35
C LEU A 111 -6.33 27.09 -10.07
N SER A 112 -6.31 28.20 -10.82
CA SER A 112 -7.45 28.66 -11.61
C SER A 112 -7.85 27.66 -12.70
N GLU A 113 -6.87 27.06 -13.38
CA GLU A 113 -7.10 26.02 -14.39
C GLU A 113 -7.71 24.76 -13.77
N LEU A 114 -7.21 24.31 -12.61
CA LEU A 114 -7.77 23.15 -11.92
C LEU A 114 -9.23 23.39 -11.49
N LYS A 115 -9.53 24.59 -10.99
CA LYS A 115 -10.90 24.98 -10.63
C LYS A 115 -11.83 24.95 -11.83
N GLU A 116 -11.42 25.52 -12.96
CA GLU A 116 -12.22 25.52 -14.20
C GLU A 116 -12.49 24.08 -14.68
N ILE A 117 -11.46 23.23 -14.67
CA ILE A 117 -11.57 21.81 -15.00
C ILE A 117 -12.62 21.12 -14.11
N ILE A 118 -12.52 21.30 -12.80
CA ILE A 118 -13.43 20.68 -11.82
C ILE A 118 -14.86 21.21 -11.98
N GLN A 119 -15.06 22.53 -12.12
CA GLN A 119 -16.38 23.14 -12.31
C GLN A 119 -17.04 22.65 -13.61
N LYS A 120 -16.28 22.50 -14.70
CA LYS A 120 -16.77 21.96 -15.97
C LYS A 120 -17.23 20.51 -15.85
N LYS A 121 -16.60 19.70 -14.99
CA LYS A 121 -16.93 18.28 -14.80
C LYS A 121 -17.99 18.05 -13.72
N CYS A 122 -18.07 18.93 -12.72
CA CYS A 122 -19.03 18.86 -11.64
C CYS A 122 -19.83 20.15 -11.55
N SER A 123 -20.99 20.18 -12.22
CA SER A 123 -21.90 21.35 -12.22
C SER A 123 -22.49 21.68 -10.84
N ARG A 124 -22.26 20.82 -9.84
CA ARG A 124 -22.75 20.97 -8.45
C ARG A 124 -21.69 21.51 -7.50
N ALA A 125 -20.44 21.65 -7.92
CA ALA A 125 -19.39 22.26 -7.11
C ALA A 125 -19.61 23.79 -7.09
N THR A 126 -20.21 24.30 -6.01
CA THR A 126 -20.36 25.76 -5.82
C THR A 126 -19.12 26.31 -5.12
N ASP A 127 -18.68 27.51 -5.51
CA ASP A 127 -17.51 28.16 -4.93
C ASP A 127 -17.59 28.35 -3.41
N CYS A 128 -18.81 28.46 -2.86
CA CYS A 128 -19.04 28.64 -1.44
C CYS A 128 -18.66 27.40 -0.61
N VAL A 129 -19.08 26.20 -1.04
CA VAL A 129 -18.74 24.93 -0.35
C VAL A 129 -17.24 24.67 -0.40
N LEU A 130 -16.62 25.08 -1.50
CA LEU A 130 -15.20 24.90 -1.70
C LEU A 130 -14.35 25.75 -0.75
N ASN A 131 -14.72 27.03 -0.56
CA ASN A 131 -13.97 27.91 0.32
C ASN A 131 -14.04 27.44 1.79
N GLU A 132 -15.19 26.96 2.23
CA GLU A 132 -15.37 26.36 3.57
C GLU A 132 -14.49 25.10 3.73
N LEU A 133 -14.43 24.24 2.71
CA LEU A 133 -13.55 23.08 2.73
C LEU A 133 -12.07 23.47 2.85
N ILE A 134 -11.64 24.49 2.10
CA ILE A 134 -10.25 24.97 2.14
C ILE A 134 -9.93 25.53 3.51
N GLU A 135 -10.83 26.31 4.10
CA GLU A 135 -10.65 26.88 5.44
C GLU A 135 -10.61 25.80 6.52
N THR A 136 -11.47 24.78 6.43
CA THR A 136 -11.48 23.68 7.41
C THR A 136 -10.28 22.73 7.29
N THR A 137 -9.64 22.66 6.12
CA THR A 137 -8.50 21.76 5.86
C THR A 137 -7.14 22.44 5.88
N SER A 138 -7.09 23.79 5.90
CA SER A 138 -5.84 24.57 5.84
C SER A 138 -4.88 24.23 6.99
N ASN A 139 -5.38 24.16 8.22
CA ASN A 139 -4.56 23.86 9.41
C ASN A 139 -3.83 22.52 9.27
N LEU A 140 -4.51 21.49 8.75
CA LEU A 140 -3.92 20.17 8.53
C LEU A 140 -2.78 20.24 7.50
N TRP A 141 -2.96 20.99 6.42
CA TRP A 141 -1.94 21.13 5.39
C TRP A 141 -0.74 21.97 5.86
N GLU A 142 -0.98 23.01 6.64
CA GLU A 142 0.05 23.85 7.25
C GLU A 142 0.93 23.02 8.21
N GLU A 143 0.32 22.20 9.06
CA GLU A 143 1.04 21.25 9.94
C GLU A 143 1.90 20.25 9.16
N LEU A 144 1.51 19.92 7.92
CA LEU A 144 2.25 19.06 7.01
C LEU A 144 3.28 19.83 6.16
N GLY A 145 3.41 21.15 6.34
CA GLY A 145 4.34 22.01 5.61
C GLY A 145 3.99 22.18 4.14
N ILE A 146 2.72 22.02 3.77
CA ILE A 146 2.23 22.17 2.39
C ILE A 146 1.80 23.62 2.16
N SER A 147 2.16 24.19 1.01
CA SER A 147 1.79 25.57 0.68
C SER A 147 0.27 25.73 0.54
N GLN A 148 -0.27 26.92 0.83
CA GLN A 148 -1.72 27.17 0.74
C GLN A 148 -2.29 26.89 -0.66
N GLU A 149 -1.52 27.18 -1.71
CA GLU A 149 -1.95 26.91 -3.08
C GLU A 149 -2.04 25.41 -3.37
N GLU A 150 -1.01 24.63 -3.02
CA GLU A 150 -1.02 23.16 -3.17
C GLU A 150 -2.10 22.51 -2.30
N ALA A 151 -2.23 22.96 -1.05
CA ALA A 151 -3.28 22.55 -0.13
C ALA A 151 -4.66 22.70 -0.77
N THR A 152 -4.90 23.84 -1.43
CA THR A 152 -6.14 24.09 -2.14
C THR A 152 -6.34 23.13 -3.31
N LYS A 153 -5.30 22.88 -4.12
CA LYS A 153 -5.36 21.92 -5.25
C LYS A 153 -5.65 20.49 -4.77
N TYR A 154 -5.02 20.06 -3.67
CA TYR A 154 -5.22 18.73 -3.09
C TYR A 154 -6.61 18.57 -2.49
N SER A 155 -7.07 19.54 -1.69
CA SER A 155 -8.42 19.52 -1.12
C SER A 155 -9.50 19.50 -2.21
N LEU A 156 -9.32 20.30 -3.28
CA LEU A 156 -10.18 20.31 -4.45
C LEU A 156 -10.31 18.93 -5.11
N ALA A 157 -9.17 18.31 -5.41
CA ALA A 157 -9.13 17.05 -6.13
C ALA A 157 -9.70 15.89 -5.28
N LEU A 158 -9.41 15.86 -3.97
CA LEU A 158 -9.97 14.89 -3.05
C LEU A 158 -11.49 15.06 -2.89
N ASN A 159 -11.97 16.29 -2.75
CA ASN A 159 -13.40 16.57 -2.67
C ASN A 159 -14.15 16.13 -3.94
N PHE A 160 -13.58 16.47 -5.10
CA PHE A 160 -14.09 16.05 -6.40
C PHE A 160 -14.25 14.53 -6.50
N TYR A 161 -13.26 13.77 -6.01
CA TYR A 161 -13.31 12.31 -6.00
C TYR A 161 -14.52 11.80 -5.16
N THR A 162 -14.74 12.37 -3.98
CA THR A 162 -15.79 11.89 -3.05
C THR A 162 -17.22 12.26 -3.46
N ASP A 163 -17.44 13.35 -4.21
CA ASP A 163 -18.80 13.85 -4.48
C ASP A 163 -19.61 12.90 -5.39
N CYS A 164 -19.19 12.73 -6.64
CA CYS A 164 -19.98 11.97 -7.61
C CYS A 164 -19.17 11.32 -8.74
N LEU A 165 -17.84 11.46 -8.72
CA LEU A 165 -17.01 11.09 -9.86
C LEU A 165 -15.89 10.11 -9.52
N SER A 166 -15.91 9.49 -8.33
CA SER A 166 -15.00 8.39 -7.99
C SER A 166 -15.07 7.25 -9.02
N GLU A 167 -16.26 6.93 -9.53
CA GLU A 167 -16.45 5.91 -10.57
C GLU A 167 -15.74 6.31 -11.88
N GLU A 168 -15.99 7.52 -12.37
CA GLU A 168 -15.42 8.00 -13.63
C GLU A 168 -13.90 8.23 -13.53
N SER A 169 -13.42 8.80 -12.42
CA SER A 169 -12.00 8.90 -12.11
C SER A 169 -11.33 7.53 -12.12
N ASN A 170 -11.93 6.52 -11.46
CA ASN A 170 -11.40 5.16 -11.44
C ASN A 170 -11.46 4.48 -12.82
N ARG A 171 -12.51 4.72 -13.60
CA ARG A 171 -12.65 4.17 -14.96
C ARG A 171 -11.55 4.70 -15.87
N LEU A 172 -11.31 6.01 -15.87
CA LEU A 172 -10.29 6.64 -16.70
C LEU A 172 -8.88 6.31 -16.21
N LEU A 173 -8.67 6.24 -14.90
CA LEU A 173 -7.42 5.75 -14.31
C LEU A 173 -7.08 4.34 -14.80
N LEU A 174 -8.06 3.44 -14.83
CA LEU A 174 -7.86 2.08 -15.32
C LEU A 174 -7.50 2.04 -16.80
N LEU A 175 -8.12 2.88 -17.64
CA LEU A 175 -7.75 2.99 -19.05
C LEU A 175 -6.31 3.46 -19.23
N GLU A 176 -5.88 4.42 -18.42
CA GLU A 176 -4.52 4.93 -18.41
C GLU A 176 -3.50 3.88 -17.98
N ILE A 177 -3.79 3.16 -16.90
CA ILE A 177 -3.00 2.03 -16.42
C ILE A 177 -2.86 0.96 -17.51
N ASN A 178 -3.97 0.57 -18.16
CA ASN A 178 -3.96 -0.45 -19.21
C ASN A 178 -3.10 -0.03 -20.41
N LYS A 179 -3.18 1.25 -20.80
CA LYS A 179 -2.35 1.83 -21.86
C LYS A 179 -0.86 1.78 -21.52
N ALA A 180 -0.50 2.16 -20.29
CA ALA A 180 0.86 2.06 -19.79
C ALA A 180 1.38 0.60 -19.80
N PHE A 181 0.55 -0.37 -19.40
CA PHE A 181 0.88 -1.81 -19.45
C PHE A 181 1.00 -2.41 -20.85
N VAL A 182 0.48 -1.76 -21.88
CA VAL A 182 0.66 -2.19 -23.28
C VAL A 182 1.87 -1.47 -23.92
N GLY A 183 2.52 -0.56 -23.18
CA GLY A 183 3.60 0.29 -23.69
C GLY A 183 3.11 1.39 -24.64
N ASP A 184 1.80 1.58 -24.73
CA ASP A 184 1.18 2.66 -25.50
C ASP A 184 0.79 3.78 -24.54
N LEU A 185 1.78 4.60 -24.17
CA LEU A 185 1.54 5.81 -23.37
C LEU A 185 0.94 6.94 -24.21
N ASN A 186 0.47 6.70 -25.43
CA ASN A 186 -0.22 7.74 -26.18
C ASN A 186 -1.53 8.08 -25.45
N LEU A 187 -1.52 9.27 -24.84
CA LEU A 187 -2.64 9.79 -24.06
C LEU A 187 -3.84 10.18 -24.96
N GLU A 188 -3.74 10.04 -26.28
CA GLU A 188 -4.88 10.22 -27.20
C GLU A 188 -6.07 9.34 -26.78
N GLY A 189 -7.14 9.98 -26.30
CA GLY A 189 -8.35 9.33 -25.77
C GLY A 189 -8.43 9.20 -24.24
N ILE A 190 -7.36 9.57 -23.51
CA ILE A 190 -7.45 9.85 -22.07
C ILE A 190 -7.77 11.33 -21.91
N SER A 191 -8.83 11.64 -21.16
CA SER A 191 -9.17 13.04 -20.86
C SER A 191 -8.05 13.64 -20.01
N ARG A 192 -7.28 14.58 -20.59
CA ARG A 192 -6.23 15.33 -19.91
C ARG A 192 -6.72 15.89 -18.58
N GLU A 193 -7.96 16.33 -18.53
CA GLU A 193 -8.61 16.85 -17.31
C GLU A 193 -8.62 15.81 -16.16
N TYR A 194 -8.99 14.57 -16.43
CA TYR A 194 -9.01 13.52 -15.40
C TYR A 194 -7.63 13.03 -15.01
N HIS A 195 -6.68 13.00 -15.96
CA HIS A 195 -5.28 12.73 -15.64
C HIS A 195 -4.75 13.77 -14.64
N LEU A 196 -5.03 15.06 -14.87
CA LEU A 196 -4.66 16.15 -13.96
C LEU A 196 -5.36 16.03 -12.60
N ILE A 197 -6.67 15.76 -12.57
CA ILE A 197 -7.38 15.56 -11.30
C ILE A 197 -6.79 14.37 -10.52
N ASN A 198 -6.59 13.23 -11.18
CA ASN A 198 -6.00 12.04 -10.56
C ASN A 198 -4.57 12.32 -10.07
N SER A 199 -3.80 13.16 -10.77
CA SER A 199 -2.47 13.60 -10.34
C SER A 199 -2.54 14.30 -8.98
N TYR A 200 -3.46 15.25 -8.81
CA TYR A 200 -3.63 15.98 -7.56
C TYR A 200 -4.26 15.13 -6.45
N ILE A 201 -5.11 14.15 -6.78
CA ILE A 201 -5.56 13.13 -5.79
C ILE A 201 -4.35 12.35 -5.27
N ILE A 202 -3.49 11.84 -6.16
CA ILE A 202 -2.29 11.07 -5.77
C ILE A 202 -1.33 11.94 -4.95
N LYS A 203 -1.06 13.17 -5.40
CA LYS A 203 -0.20 14.13 -4.66
C LYS A 203 -0.76 14.41 -3.26
N GLY A 204 -2.05 14.69 -3.16
CA GLY A 204 -2.75 14.89 -1.88
C GLY A 204 -2.65 13.66 -0.96
N LEU A 205 -2.97 12.46 -1.47
CA LEU A 205 -2.87 11.22 -0.70
C LEU A 205 -1.44 10.93 -0.23
N LYS A 206 -0.42 11.18 -1.07
CA LYS A 206 1.00 11.03 -0.68
C LYS A 206 1.41 12.03 0.40
N ALA A 207 0.78 13.21 0.46
CA ALA A 207 1.05 14.20 1.49
C ALA A 207 0.41 13.88 2.83
N LEU A 208 -0.76 13.23 2.82
CA LEU A 208 -1.48 12.86 4.04
C LEU A 208 -0.76 11.78 4.87
N PRO A 209 -0.93 11.79 6.21
CA PRO A 209 -0.45 10.71 7.06
C PRO A 209 -1.15 9.39 6.72
N SER A 210 -0.44 8.27 6.87
CA SER A 210 -1.03 6.95 6.68
C SER A 210 -1.94 6.58 7.87
N TYR A 211 -3.09 6.00 7.57
CA TYR A 211 -3.98 5.38 8.53
C TYR A 211 -3.63 3.91 8.73
N TRP A 212 -3.31 3.57 9.98
CA TRP A 212 -2.96 2.25 10.45
C TRP A 212 -4.06 1.71 11.36
N GLY A 213 -4.86 0.79 10.85
CA GLY A 213 -5.99 0.25 11.58
C GLY A 213 -7.01 -0.43 10.67
N TYR A 214 -8.09 -0.89 11.29
CA TYR A 214 -9.16 -1.56 10.56
C TYR A 214 -10.05 -0.55 9.82
N CYS A 215 -10.36 -0.89 8.58
CA CYS A 215 -11.39 -0.26 7.77
C CYS A 215 -12.20 -1.35 7.07
N ASN A 216 -13.32 -0.97 6.46
CA ASN A 216 -14.21 -1.91 5.81
C ASN A 216 -14.74 -1.37 4.49
N ARG A 217 -14.97 -2.27 3.54
CA ARG A 217 -15.57 -1.94 2.24
C ARG A 217 -16.65 -2.96 1.93
N CYS A 218 -17.83 -2.51 1.57
CA CYS A 218 -18.93 -3.38 1.15
C CYS A 218 -19.24 -3.16 -0.32
N CYS A 219 -19.30 -4.23 -1.11
CA CYS A 219 -19.67 -4.18 -2.53
C CYS A 219 -20.15 -5.56 -3.02
N ASN A 220 -20.68 -5.62 -4.25
CA ASN A 220 -21.31 -6.84 -4.78
C ASN A 220 -20.36 -7.69 -5.63
N VAL A 221 -19.49 -8.51 -5.06
CA VAL A 221 -18.50 -9.27 -5.85
C VAL A 221 -19.16 -10.46 -6.56
N ASN A 222 -18.79 -10.67 -7.83
CA ASN A 222 -19.28 -11.81 -8.62
C ASN A 222 -18.60 -13.11 -8.19
N GLN A 223 -19.27 -14.25 -8.38
CA GLN A 223 -18.75 -15.56 -7.95
C GLN A 223 -17.40 -15.93 -8.60
N GLY A 224 -17.17 -15.53 -9.85
CA GLY A 224 -15.91 -15.75 -10.54
C GLY A 224 -14.74 -15.05 -9.84
N ASP A 225 -14.91 -13.78 -9.49
CA ASP A 225 -13.87 -12.97 -8.85
C ASP A 225 -13.63 -13.43 -7.39
N LEU A 226 -14.69 -13.86 -6.69
CA LEU A 226 -14.59 -14.42 -5.34
C LEU A 226 -13.67 -15.65 -5.27
N SER A 227 -13.41 -16.35 -6.38
CA SER A 227 -12.50 -17.49 -6.40
C SER A 227 -11.03 -17.12 -6.15
N ASP A 228 -10.66 -15.85 -6.33
CA ASP A 228 -9.31 -15.35 -6.05
C ASP A 228 -9.13 -14.88 -4.60
N TYR A 229 -10.22 -14.59 -3.90
CA TYR A 229 -10.20 -14.19 -2.48
C TYR A 229 -10.22 -15.42 -1.56
N VAL A 230 -9.17 -16.22 -1.62
CA VAL A 230 -8.95 -17.40 -0.79
C VAL A 230 -7.84 -17.09 0.21
N PRO A 231 -7.92 -17.54 1.48
CA PRO A 231 -6.84 -17.39 2.45
C PRO A 231 -5.48 -17.79 1.87
N GLY A 232 -4.48 -16.95 2.10
CA GLY A 232 -3.16 -17.08 1.54
C GLY A 232 -3.00 -16.50 0.14
N ASN A 233 -4.05 -16.14 -0.60
CA ASN A 233 -3.83 -15.39 -1.84
C ASN A 233 -3.43 -13.95 -1.53
N SER A 234 -2.62 -13.35 -2.41
CA SER A 234 -2.46 -11.91 -2.48
C SER A 234 -3.25 -11.33 -3.66
N VAL A 235 -3.86 -10.19 -3.42
CA VAL A 235 -4.62 -9.43 -4.42
C VAL A 235 -4.12 -7.99 -4.44
N VAL A 236 -4.08 -7.38 -5.63
CA VAL A 236 -3.64 -5.99 -5.78
C VAL A 236 -4.78 -5.16 -6.29
N TRP A 237 -5.22 -4.15 -5.55
CA TRP A 237 -6.26 -3.23 -6.01
C TRP A 237 -5.66 -2.18 -6.93
N VAL A 238 -5.95 -2.27 -8.23
CA VAL A 238 -5.30 -1.46 -9.27
C VAL A 238 -5.86 -0.04 -9.39
N ARG A 239 -6.94 0.29 -8.67
CA ARG A 239 -7.62 1.58 -8.69
C ARG A 239 -7.63 2.20 -7.30
N PHE A 240 -8.05 3.47 -7.19
CA PHE A 240 -8.42 4.01 -5.89
C PHE A 240 -9.52 3.15 -5.30
N SER A 241 -9.42 2.89 -3.99
CA SER A 241 -10.40 2.07 -3.31
C SER A 241 -10.83 2.74 -2.02
N SER A 242 -12.09 3.12 -1.98
CA SER A 242 -12.72 3.74 -0.82
C SER A 242 -13.15 2.69 0.19
N SER A 243 -12.98 2.99 1.46
CA SER A 243 -13.43 2.19 2.59
C SER A 243 -13.90 3.12 3.70
N THR A 244 -14.58 2.58 4.69
CA THR A 244 -14.97 3.31 5.90
C THR A 244 -14.12 2.87 7.07
N LEU A 245 -13.74 3.80 7.93
CA LEU A 245 -13.02 3.53 9.16
C LEU A 245 -13.77 2.51 10.05
N GLY A 246 -13.02 1.58 10.65
CA GLY A 246 -13.55 0.53 11.51
C GLY A 246 -14.02 -0.72 10.76
N THR A 247 -14.54 -1.70 11.51
CA THR A 247 -14.91 -3.03 10.99
C THR A 247 -16.40 -3.14 10.61
N LYS A 248 -17.22 -2.16 10.99
CA LYS A 248 -18.67 -2.19 10.78
C LYS A 248 -19.05 -1.62 9.42
N PRO A 249 -19.89 -2.32 8.63
CA PRO A 249 -20.38 -1.79 7.37
C PRO A 249 -21.17 -0.50 7.59
N CYS A 250 -20.96 0.47 6.69
CA CYS A 250 -21.88 1.61 6.57
C CYS A 250 -23.30 1.13 6.28
N GLU A 251 -24.29 1.82 6.85
CA GLU A 251 -25.71 1.45 6.72
C GLU A 251 -26.13 1.35 5.25
N PHE A 252 -25.73 2.32 4.42
CA PHE A 252 -26.09 2.36 3.00
C PHE A 252 -25.48 1.21 2.16
N ALA A 253 -24.41 0.57 2.63
CA ALA A 253 -23.73 -0.51 1.94
C ALA A 253 -23.95 -1.88 2.62
N SER A 254 -24.82 -1.93 3.64
CA SER A 254 -25.11 -3.14 4.41
C SER A 254 -25.68 -4.27 3.55
N ASN A 255 -26.47 -3.94 2.52
CA ASN A 255 -27.14 -4.85 1.59
C ASN A 255 -26.22 -5.51 0.53
N ARG A 256 -24.94 -5.14 0.49
CA ARG A 256 -24.00 -5.69 -0.49
C ARG A 256 -23.61 -7.12 -0.14
N ASN A 257 -23.41 -7.97 -1.16
CA ASN A 257 -23.17 -9.40 -0.96
C ASN A 257 -21.81 -9.74 -0.31
N THR A 258 -20.87 -8.79 -0.30
CA THR A 258 -19.50 -8.99 0.20
C THR A 258 -19.08 -7.84 1.09
N GLN A 259 -18.42 -8.17 2.19
CA GLN A 259 -17.74 -7.23 3.07
C GLN A 259 -16.26 -7.59 3.15
N PHE A 260 -15.44 -6.60 2.91
CA PHE A 260 -14.01 -6.64 3.14
C PHE A 260 -13.70 -5.99 4.47
N ILE A 261 -13.02 -6.72 5.36
CA ILE A 261 -12.45 -6.18 6.60
C ILE A 261 -10.95 -6.09 6.40
N ILE A 262 -10.42 -4.88 6.42
CA ILE A 262 -9.08 -4.55 5.93
C ILE A 262 -8.27 -3.96 7.06
N TYR A 263 -7.13 -4.57 7.40
CA TYR A 263 -6.13 -3.89 8.21
C TYR A 263 -5.23 -3.05 7.29
N SER A 264 -5.40 -1.73 7.33
CA SER A 264 -4.69 -0.74 6.54
C SER A 264 -3.31 -0.43 7.12
N LEU A 265 -2.33 -0.18 6.23
CA LEU A 265 -1.01 0.37 6.57
C LEU A 265 -0.74 1.72 5.89
N THR A 266 -1.32 1.97 4.71
CA THR A 266 -1.08 3.20 3.95
C THR A 266 -2.35 3.87 3.43
N GLY A 267 -3.54 3.34 3.75
CA GLY A 267 -4.79 4.06 3.47
C GLY A 267 -4.75 5.46 4.08
N LYS A 268 -5.47 6.43 3.51
CA LYS A 268 -5.47 7.81 3.97
C LYS A 268 -6.86 8.15 4.48
N HIS A 269 -6.94 8.64 5.71
CA HIS A 269 -8.19 9.13 6.26
C HIS A 269 -8.51 10.47 5.60
N ILE A 270 -9.60 10.52 4.83
CA ILE A 270 -9.97 11.67 4.00
C ILE A 270 -11.31 12.30 4.38
N LYS A 271 -11.83 11.98 5.58
CA LYS A 271 -13.10 12.53 6.08
C LYS A 271 -13.19 14.04 5.96
N SER A 272 -12.11 14.77 6.30
CA SER A 272 -12.08 16.23 6.25
C SER A 272 -12.16 16.81 4.84
N PHE A 273 -11.88 16.01 3.81
CA PHE A 273 -11.97 16.41 2.40
C PHE A 273 -13.26 15.93 1.74
N SER A 274 -13.90 14.92 2.33
CA SER A 274 -15.06 14.25 1.76
C SER A 274 -16.31 15.11 1.85
N LYS A 275 -17.11 15.10 0.79
CA LYS A 275 -18.47 15.66 0.82
C LYS A 275 -19.38 14.89 1.79
N PHE A 276 -19.10 13.61 2.01
CA PHE A 276 -19.88 12.73 2.87
C PHE A 276 -19.11 12.42 4.16
N GLN A 277 -18.98 13.42 5.03
CA GLN A 277 -18.20 13.29 6.27
C GLN A 277 -18.65 12.14 7.19
N ASN A 278 -19.90 11.68 7.07
CA ASN A 278 -20.44 10.55 7.82
C ASN A 278 -19.88 9.19 7.40
N GLU A 279 -19.25 9.09 6.22
CA GLU A 279 -18.68 7.83 5.72
C GLU A 279 -17.33 7.48 6.36
N ASP A 280 -16.72 8.44 7.08
CA ASP A 280 -15.43 8.30 7.74
C ASP A 280 -14.38 7.64 6.83
N GLU A 281 -14.28 8.18 5.62
CA GLU A 281 -13.64 7.49 4.50
C GLU A 281 -12.12 7.34 4.69
N VAL A 282 -11.65 6.11 4.45
CA VAL A 282 -10.24 5.76 4.28
C VAL A 282 -10.02 5.37 2.82
N LEU A 283 -9.22 6.16 2.11
CA LEU A 283 -8.94 5.98 0.68
C LEU A 283 -7.59 5.31 0.46
N PHE A 284 -7.57 4.23 -0.31
CA PHE A 284 -6.36 3.55 -0.74
C PHE A 284 -5.88 4.06 -2.09
N MET A 285 -4.56 4.20 -2.25
CA MET A 285 -3.94 4.52 -3.53
C MET A 285 -4.08 3.34 -4.53
N PRO A 286 -3.97 3.61 -5.84
CA PRO A 286 -3.87 2.55 -6.84
C PRO A 286 -2.68 1.63 -6.55
N PHE A 287 -2.82 0.36 -6.94
CA PHE A 287 -1.87 -0.72 -6.71
C PHE A 287 -1.63 -1.09 -5.24
N THR A 288 -2.57 -0.77 -4.35
CA THR A 288 -2.48 -1.24 -2.96
C THR A 288 -2.63 -2.75 -2.90
N GLN A 289 -1.73 -3.42 -2.18
CA GLN A 289 -1.67 -4.88 -2.14
C GLN A 289 -2.20 -5.42 -0.82
N PHE A 290 -2.93 -6.53 -0.89
CA PHE A 290 -3.55 -7.15 0.26
C PHE A 290 -3.29 -8.65 0.29
N LEU A 291 -2.99 -9.16 1.48
CA LEU A 291 -3.00 -10.58 1.80
C LEU A 291 -4.37 -10.96 2.32
N ILE A 292 -5.00 -11.98 1.72
CA ILE A 292 -6.24 -12.54 2.22
C ILE A 292 -5.92 -13.46 3.41
N HIS A 293 -6.47 -13.11 4.57
CA HIS A 293 -6.23 -13.84 5.81
C HIS A 293 -7.33 -14.85 6.11
N LYS A 294 -8.59 -14.49 5.87
CA LYS A 294 -9.73 -15.34 6.23
C LYS A 294 -10.90 -15.02 5.31
N ARG A 295 -11.70 -16.02 4.99
CA ARG A 295 -12.98 -15.87 4.31
C ARG A 295 -14.04 -16.66 5.06
N THR A 296 -15.16 -16.03 5.34
CA THR A 296 -16.32 -16.64 5.97
C THR A 296 -17.59 -16.23 5.26
N GLU A 297 -18.66 -16.98 5.48
CA GLU A 297 -19.99 -16.64 5.00
C GLU A 297 -20.95 -16.58 6.19
N VAL A 298 -21.67 -15.46 6.31
CA VAL A 298 -22.62 -15.20 7.39
C VAL A 298 -23.86 -14.60 6.77
N ASN A 299 -25.03 -15.21 6.95
CA ASN A 299 -26.31 -14.71 6.42
C ASN A 299 -26.27 -14.41 4.91
N ASN A 300 -25.73 -15.33 4.09
CA ASN A 300 -25.52 -15.17 2.64
C ASN A 300 -24.62 -13.99 2.25
N LYS A 301 -23.87 -13.43 3.21
CA LYS A 301 -22.87 -12.39 2.98
C LYS A 301 -21.48 -12.97 3.16
N ILE A 302 -20.63 -12.75 2.17
CA ILE A 302 -19.24 -13.19 2.23
C ILE A 302 -18.42 -12.12 2.94
N ILE A 303 -17.69 -12.51 3.99
CA ILE A 303 -16.80 -11.64 4.74
C ILE A 303 -15.37 -12.08 4.48
N ILE A 304 -14.56 -11.17 3.92
CA ILE A 304 -13.17 -11.40 3.56
C ILE A 304 -12.30 -10.50 4.43
N TYR A 305 -11.49 -11.12 5.28
CA TYR A 305 -10.49 -10.44 6.08
C TYR A 305 -9.20 -10.38 5.30
N MET A 306 -8.63 -9.19 5.19
CA MET A 306 -7.36 -8.98 4.53
C MET A 306 -6.49 -7.98 5.27
N ARG A 307 -5.20 -8.06 5.03
CA ARG A 307 -4.20 -7.15 5.59
C ARG A 307 -3.42 -6.56 4.45
N GLN A 308 -3.27 -5.23 4.44
CA GLN A 308 -2.37 -4.59 3.50
C GLN A 308 -0.94 -5.11 3.70
N ILE A 309 -0.24 -5.39 2.60
CA ILE A 309 1.16 -5.82 2.63
C ILE A 309 2.05 -4.83 1.89
N GLU A 310 3.20 -4.55 2.48
CA GLU A 310 4.28 -3.79 1.84
C GLU A 310 5.37 -4.75 1.40
N LEU A 311 5.78 -4.65 0.13
CA LEU A 311 6.77 -5.53 -0.49
C LEU A 311 8.15 -4.90 -0.62
N GLY A 312 8.32 -3.63 -0.23
CA GLY A 312 9.61 -2.95 -0.34
C GLY A 312 9.92 -2.43 -1.74
N VAL A 313 8.89 -2.07 -2.49
CA VAL A 313 9.01 -1.52 -3.84
C VAL A 313 9.44 -0.05 -3.71
N GLY A 314 10.76 0.18 -3.66
CA GLY A 314 11.36 1.49 -3.49
C GLY A 314 12.86 1.43 -3.28
N ILE A 315 13.49 2.59 -3.12
CA ILE A 315 14.95 2.72 -2.92
C ILE A 315 15.34 2.57 -1.44
N LYS A 316 14.50 3.07 -0.53
CA LYS A 316 14.76 3.08 0.92
C LYS A 316 13.73 2.23 1.64
N ASN A 317 14.13 1.04 2.04
CA ASN A 317 13.22 0.05 2.61
C ASN A 317 13.69 -0.40 3.98
N ILE A 318 12.75 -0.55 4.91
CA ILE A 318 13.02 -0.97 6.27
C ILE A 318 12.12 -2.15 6.61
N LEU A 319 12.72 -3.33 6.78
CA LEU A 319 12.04 -4.46 7.39
C LEU A 319 12.05 -4.29 8.90
N TRP A 320 10.88 -4.07 9.51
CA TRP A 320 10.73 -4.01 10.97
C TRP A 320 10.00 -5.24 11.46
N VAL A 321 10.65 -5.97 12.37
CA VAL A 321 10.10 -7.18 12.99
C VAL A 321 9.77 -6.93 14.46
N ASP A 322 8.48 -6.92 14.78
CA ASP A 322 7.99 -6.78 16.15
C ASP A 322 6.61 -7.44 16.32
N ASP A 323 6.40 -8.14 17.43
CA ASP A 323 5.18 -8.92 17.67
C ASP A 323 3.91 -8.07 17.76
N MET A 324 4.05 -6.81 18.15
CA MET A 324 2.99 -5.84 18.40
C MET A 324 2.88 -4.81 17.28
N ILE A 325 3.58 -5.00 16.15
CA ILE A 325 3.67 -4.02 15.05
C ILE A 325 2.33 -3.63 14.42
N PHE A 326 1.31 -4.46 14.59
CA PHE A 326 -0.06 -4.22 14.11
C PHE A 326 -1.02 -3.80 15.22
N MET A 327 -0.54 -3.54 16.44
CA MET A 327 -1.38 -2.96 17.48
C MET A 327 -1.47 -1.45 17.31
N PRO A 328 -2.68 -0.87 17.19
CA PRO A 328 -2.84 0.57 16.91
C PRO A 328 -2.18 1.49 17.93
N THR A 329 -2.08 1.05 19.19
CA THR A 329 -1.52 1.78 20.34
C THR A 329 -0.04 1.45 20.62
N TRP A 330 0.61 0.67 19.76
CA TRP A 330 2.01 0.30 19.94
C TRP A 330 2.94 1.50 19.76
N GLU A 331 3.84 1.71 20.72
CA GLU A 331 4.65 2.93 20.83
C GLU A 331 5.58 3.16 19.62
N ASN A 332 6.17 2.10 19.09
CA ASN A 332 7.14 2.20 17.98
C ASN A 332 6.48 2.59 16.65
N LYS A 333 5.16 2.45 16.51
CA LYS A 333 4.41 2.96 15.36
C LYS A 333 4.64 4.47 15.18
N SER A 334 4.68 5.22 16.29
CA SER A 334 4.95 6.66 16.25
C SER A 334 6.32 6.99 15.62
N HIS A 335 7.31 6.12 15.80
CA HIS A 335 8.63 6.27 15.21
C HIS A 335 8.60 6.08 13.69
N MET A 336 7.85 5.07 13.21
CA MET A 336 7.64 4.82 11.79
C MET A 336 6.92 6.00 11.12
N GLU A 337 5.87 6.50 11.76
CA GLU A 337 5.10 7.67 11.27
C GLU A 337 5.96 8.93 11.23
N THR A 338 6.78 9.16 12.26
CA THR A 338 7.71 10.30 12.31
C THR A 338 8.70 10.25 11.14
N VAL A 339 9.31 9.08 10.91
CA VAL A 339 10.26 8.89 9.80
C VAL A 339 9.57 9.06 8.45
N ALA A 340 8.40 8.46 8.26
CA ALA A 340 7.65 8.55 7.01
C ALA A 340 7.21 10.00 6.70
N ARG A 341 6.96 10.81 7.73
CA ARG A 341 6.66 12.25 7.59
C ARG A 341 7.89 13.03 7.13
N ILE A 342 9.06 12.76 7.72
CA ILE A 342 10.32 13.44 7.37
C ILE A 342 10.80 13.01 5.98
N ASN A 343 10.68 11.72 5.63
CA ASN A 343 11.11 11.20 4.34
C ASN A 343 10.11 10.19 3.77
N LYS A 344 9.28 10.67 2.84
CA LYS A 344 8.20 9.91 2.19
C LYS A 344 8.68 8.78 1.27
N GLU A 345 9.96 8.77 0.91
CA GLU A 345 10.58 7.69 0.12
C GLU A 345 10.83 6.43 0.95
N ILE A 346 10.88 6.55 2.28
CA ILE A 346 11.11 5.42 3.16
C ILE A 346 9.84 4.57 3.24
N LYS A 347 9.98 3.29 2.89
CA LYS A 347 8.91 2.29 3.01
C LYS A 347 9.21 1.33 4.13
N PHE A 348 8.21 1.09 4.97
CA PHE A 348 8.30 0.12 6.04
C PHE A 348 7.63 -1.19 5.61
N ILE A 349 8.31 -2.29 5.88
CA ILE A 349 7.83 -3.65 5.63
C ILE A 349 7.60 -4.28 7.02
N PRO A 350 6.42 -4.07 7.64
CA PRO A 350 6.16 -4.59 8.97
C PRO A 350 5.95 -6.10 8.95
N LYS A 351 6.55 -6.80 9.92
CA LYS A 351 6.35 -8.23 10.16
C LYS A 351 6.16 -8.49 11.65
N SER A 352 5.13 -9.26 11.98
CA SER A 352 4.79 -9.56 13.37
C SER A 352 5.50 -10.77 13.97
N SER A 353 6.43 -11.39 13.23
CA SER A 353 7.20 -12.53 13.73
C SER A 353 8.48 -12.76 12.94
N THR A 354 9.43 -13.45 13.56
CA THR A 354 10.67 -13.96 12.95
C THR A 354 10.33 -14.79 11.72
N LYS A 355 9.32 -15.65 11.85
CA LYS A 355 8.93 -16.59 10.81
C LYS A 355 8.43 -15.88 9.55
N THR A 356 7.55 -14.88 9.70
CA THR A 356 7.06 -14.09 8.56
C THR A 356 8.16 -13.21 7.97
N ALA A 357 9.05 -12.66 8.79
CA ALA A 357 10.20 -11.89 8.34
C ALA A 357 11.21 -12.73 7.54
N ILE A 358 11.57 -13.92 8.03
CA ILE A 358 12.44 -14.85 7.33
C ILE A 358 11.81 -15.31 6.00
N ALA A 359 10.50 -15.52 5.99
CA ALA A 359 9.82 -15.88 4.76
C ALA A 359 9.85 -14.75 3.71
N PHE A 360 9.70 -13.49 4.14
CA PHE A 360 9.93 -12.33 3.27
C PHE A 360 11.38 -12.28 2.76
N LEU A 361 12.39 -12.44 3.63
CA LEU A 361 13.80 -12.43 3.24
C LEU A 361 14.16 -13.53 2.23
N LYS A 362 13.48 -14.69 2.29
CA LYS A 362 13.63 -15.79 1.33
C LYS A 362 12.87 -15.58 0.02
N SER A 363 11.87 -14.70 0.02
CA SER A 363 11.09 -14.40 -1.18
C SER A 363 11.93 -13.65 -2.22
N ILE A 364 11.40 -13.55 -3.44
CA ILE A 364 12.00 -12.77 -4.52
C ILE A 364 12.26 -11.30 -4.12
N TRP A 365 11.40 -10.70 -3.28
CA TRP A 365 11.54 -9.32 -2.80
C TRP A 365 12.72 -9.20 -1.83
N GLY A 366 12.82 -10.13 -0.88
CA GLY A 366 13.98 -10.22 0.01
C GLY A 366 15.27 -10.43 -0.78
N ALA A 367 15.26 -11.36 -1.74
CA ALA A 367 16.41 -11.61 -2.60
C ALA A 367 16.82 -10.39 -3.44
N HIS A 368 15.85 -9.60 -3.91
CA HIS A 368 16.12 -8.34 -4.59
C HIS A 368 16.88 -7.36 -3.68
N HIS A 369 16.45 -7.21 -2.43
CA HIS A 369 17.17 -6.36 -1.47
C HIS A 369 18.55 -6.89 -1.09
N LYS A 370 18.75 -8.22 -1.06
CA LYS A 370 20.05 -8.83 -0.76
C LYS A 370 21.13 -8.48 -1.78
N ASN A 371 20.76 -8.44 -3.07
CA ASN A 371 21.72 -8.36 -4.17
C ASN A 371 21.85 -6.95 -4.78
N ASN A 372 20.98 -6.01 -4.38
CA ASN A 372 20.92 -4.69 -4.98
C ASN A 372 21.66 -3.65 -4.14
N LYS A 373 22.84 -3.22 -4.60
CA LYS A 373 23.66 -2.19 -3.94
C LYS A 373 23.03 -0.80 -3.97
N GLU A 374 22.14 -0.53 -4.92
CA GLU A 374 21.43 0.75 -5.03
C GLU A 374 20.25 0.82 -4.05
N ASN A 375 19.71 -0.33 -3.66
CA ASN A 375 18.66 -0.41 -2.67
C ASN A 375 19.23 -0.23 -1.26
N LYS A 376 18.86 0.87 -0.62
CA LYS A 376 19.15 1.11 0.78
C LYS A 376 18.15 0.31 1.62
N PHE A 377 18.48 -0.95 1.89
CA PHE A 377 17.71 -1.82 2.77
C PHE A 377 18.30 -1.83 4.19
N ARG A 378 17.44 -1.68 5.20
CA ARG A 378 17.81 -1.81 6.63
C ARG A 378 16.87 -2.79 7.31
N ILE A 379 17.36 -3.49 8.33
CA ILE A 379 16.57 -4.43 9.13
C ILE A 379 16.54 -3.97 10.58
N ILE A 380 15.34 -3.91 11.15
CA ILE A 380 15.08 -3.53 12.54
C ILE A 380 14.33 -4.68 13.22
N THR A 381 14.72 -5.00 14.45
CA THR A 381 13.98 -5.92 15.30
C THR A 381 14.08 -5.51 16.75
N ASP A 382 13.07 -5.85 17.53
CA ASP A 382 13.13 -5.72 18.97
C ASP A 382 13.85 -6.94 19.56
N MET A 383 14.66 -6.74 20.61
CA MET A 383 15.39 -7.84 21.25
C MET A 383 14.42 -8.82 21.93
N ASN A 384 13.49 -8.27 22.71
CA ASN A 384 12.50 -9.04 23.45
C ASN A 384 11.18 -9.06 22.68
N ARG A 385 10.76 -10.24 22.24
CA ARG A 385 9.53 -10.44 21.46
C ARG A 385 8.72 -11.60 22.07
N PRO A 386 7.67 -11.31 22.88
CA PRO A 386 7.01 -12.28 23.76
C PRO A 386 6.33 -13.45 23.06
N ASN A 387 5.95 -13.31 21.79
CA ASN A 387 5.26 -14.33 21.02
C ASN A 387 6.24 -15.31 20.33
N GLU A 388 7.54 -15.14 20.54
CA GLU A 388 8.59 -15.99 19.99
C GLU A 388 8.95 -17.14 20.92
N LYS A 389 9.51 -18.23 20.37
CA LYS A 389 9.92 -19.40 21.16
C LYS A 389 10.95 -19.06 22.26
N ASN A 390 11.83 -18.10 22.00
CA ASN A 390 12.83 -17.61 22.96
C ASN A 390 12.69 -16.09 23.08
N PRO A 391 11.72 -15.59 23.88
CA PRO A 391 11.32 -14.19 23.85
C PRO A 391 12.46 -13.19 24.01
N SER A 392 13.30 -13.38 25.02
CA SER A 392 14.39 -12.46 25.38
C SER A 392 15.58 -12.49 24.42
N GLU A 393 15.60 -13.42 23.46
CA GLU A 393 16.70 -13.58 22.49
C GLU A 393 16.21 -13.45 21.05
N ALA A 394 14.93 -13.15 20.86
CA ALA A 394 14.26 -13.23 19.59
C ALA A 394 14.90 -12.33 18.53
N GLY A 395 15.24 -11.09 18.87
CA GLY A 395 15.89 -10.17 17.93
C GLY A 395 17.25 -10.68 17.44
N ALA A 396 18.09 -11.17 18.35
CA ALA A 396 19.39 -11.75 17.98
C ALA A 396 19.25 -13.01 17.11
N LEU A 397 18.34 -13.91 17.47
CA LEU A 397 18.08 -15.13 16.70
C LEU A 397 17.56 -14.83 15.30
N PHE A 398 16.73 -13.80 15.14
CA PHE A 398 16.28 -13.35 13.83
C PHE A 398 17.44 -12.79 12.99
N ILE A 399 18.25 -11.89 13.54
CA ILE A 399 19.41 -11.32 12.83
C ILE A 399 20.39 -12.42 12.41
N LYS A 400 20.68 -13.39 13.30
CA LYS A 400 21.51 -14.54 12.94
C LYS A 400 21.00 -15.25 11.70
N LYS A 401 19.70 -15.57 11.66
CA LYS A 401 19.08 -16.21 10.49
C LYS A 401 19.13 -15.33 9.24
N ALA A 402 18.96 -14.02 9.36
CA ALA A 402 19.09 -13.11 8.22
C ALA A 402 20.52 -13.11 7.66
N ILE A 403 21.53 -13.11 8.52
CA ILE A 403 22.95 -13.22 8.13
C ILE A 403 23.24 -14.58 7.49
N GLU A 404 22.70 -15.68 8.03
CA GLU A 404 22.82 -17.03 7.45
C GLU A 404 22.17 -17.12 6.06
N LEU A 405 21.13 -16.32 5.79
CA LEU A 405 20.56 -16.15 4.44
C LEU A 405 21.40 -15.26 3.53
N GLY A 406 22.53 -14.73 4.01
CA GLY A 406 23.49 -13.92 3.27
C GLY A 406 23.15 -12.43 3.21
N PHE A 407 22.30 -11.91 4.09
CA PHE A 407 22.04 -10.47 4.16
C PHE A 407 23.17 -9.77 4.93
N SER A 408 23.90 -8.90 4.24
CA SER A 408 24.96 -8.05 4.80
C SER A 408 24.54 -6.58 4.86
N VAL A 409 23.29 -6.34 5.28
CA VAL A 409 22.70 -4.99 5.37
C VAL A 409 22.87 -4.42 6.78
N PRO A 410 22.71 -3.10 6.99
CA PRO A 410 22.73 -2.55 8.34
C PRO A 410 21.56 -3.12 9.17
N PHE A 411 21.89 -3.59 10.37
CA PHE A 411 20.93 -4.11 11.33
C PHE A 411 20.80 -3.15 12.52
N MET A 412 19.59 -3.07 13.07
CA MET A 412 19.35 -2.45 14.37
C MET A 412 18.56 -3.38 15.28
N ILE A 413 18.98 -3.44 16.54
CA ILE A 413 18.23 -4.03 17.64
C ILE A 413 17.75 -2.92 18.55
N PHE A 414 16.43 -2.74 18.61
CA PHE A 414 15.79 -1.90 19.60
C PHE A 414 15.59 -2.71 20.90
N THR A 415 15.97 -2.15 22.05
CA THR A 415 16.02 -2.89 23.31
C THR A 415 15.90 -1.95 24.51
N SER A 416 15.44 -2.46 25.65
CA SER A 416 15.50 -1.75 26.94
C SER A 416 16.88 -1.83 27.61
N SER A 417 17.78 -2.72 27.15
CA SER A 417 19.12 -2.89 27.71
C SER A 417 20.14 -3.23 26.62
N GLU A 418 21.03 -2.28 26.32
CA GLU A 418 22.11 -2.47 25.34
C GLU A 418 23.10 -3.56 25.78
N ASN A 419 23.45 -3.60 27.07
CA ASN A 419 24.41 -4.59 27.59
C ASN A 419 23.85 -6.00 27.49
N PHE A 420 22.59 -6.20 27.86
CA PHE A 420 21.92 -7.49 27.72
C PHE A 420 21.91 -7.92 26.25
N ALA A 421 21.47 -7.04 25.35
CA ALA A 421 21.40 -7.35 23.94
C ALA A 421 22.78 -7.69 23.33
N LYS A 422 23.84 -6.93 23.68
CA LYS A 422 25.22 -7.22 23.25
C LYS A 422 25.71 -8.57 23.77
N ASN A 423 25.40 -8.94 25.01
CA ASN A 423 25.76 -10.24 25.57
C ASN A 423 25.06 -11.40 24.83
N ILE A 424 23.79 -11.22 24.46
CA ILE A 424 23.05 -12.21 23.66
C ILE A 424 23.64 -12.33 22.24
N LEU A 425 24.04 -11.22 21.61
CA LEU A 425 24.75 -11.27 20.32
C LEU A 425 26.04 -12.09 20.40
N ILE A 426 26.85 -11.87 21.45
CA ILE A 426 28.09 -12.62 21.71
C ILE A 426 27.78 -14.11 21.94
N LYS A 427 26.77 -14.43 22.77
CA LYS A 427 26.31 -15.81 23.02
C LYS A 427 26.00 -16.55 21.72
N HIS A 428 25.41 -15.86 20.74
CA HIS A 428 25.03 -16.44 19.46
C HIS A 428 26.11 -16.36 18.36
N GLN A 429 27.30 -15.87 18.72
CA GLN A 429 28.46 -15.68 17.83
C GLN A 429 28.17 -14.72 16.67
N ILE A 430 27.39 -13.68 16.93
CA ILE A 430 27.06 -12.66 15.93
C ILE A 430 28.04 -11.50 16.09
N ASN A 431 28.79 -11.17 15.03
CA ASN A 431 29.63 -9.96 15.03
C ASN A 431 28.73 -8.72 15.17
N ASN A 432 28.95 -7.93 16.22
CA ASN A 432 28.14 -6.77 16.56
C ASN A 432 28.64 -5.46 15.92
N GLU A 433 29.78 -5.45 15.22
CA GLU A 433 30.37 -4.24 14.63
C GLU A 433 29.42 -3.52 13.65
N ASN A 434 28.59 -4.29 12.95
CA ASN A 434 27.62 -3.77 11.97
C ASN A 434 26.17 -3.77 12.48
N ILE A 435 25.97 -3.96 13.79
CA ILE A 435 24.65 -4.01 14.42
C ILE A 435 24.51 -2.85 15.39
N LEU A 436 23.61 -1.91 15.08
CA LEU A 436 23.24 -0.86 16.01
C LEU A 436 22.36 -1.45 17.11
N VAL A 437 22.87 -1.59 18.32
CA VAL A 437 22.05 -1.90 19.50
C VAL A 437 21.73 -0.60 20.23
N THR A 438 20.46 -0.28 20.41
CA THR A 438 20.09 0.96 21.08
C THR A 438 18.75 0.91 21.82
N LEU A 439 18.66 1.70 22.88
CA LEU A 439 17.41 2.06 23.56
C LEU A 439 16.96 3.50 23.24
N SER A 440 17.74 4.25 22.45
CA SER A 440 17.49 5.65 22.15
C SER A 440 16.59 5.79 20.93
N THR A 441 15.38 6.33 21.12
CA THR A 441 14.47 6.70 20.04
C THR A 441 15.14 7.61 19.00
N ASN A 442 15.93 8.59 19.42
CA ASN A 442 16.62 9.47 18.49
C ASN A 442 17.62 8.71 17.61
N ARG A 443 18.41 7.79 18.17
CA ARG A 443 19.33 6.95 17.40
C ARG A 443 18.57 6.02 16.45
N ALA A 444 17.44 5.48 16.89
CA ALA A 444 16.57 4.66 16.04
C ALA A 444 16.01 5.46 14.86
N ILE A 445 15.52 6.69 15.09
CA ILE A 445 15.03 7.58 14.01
C ILE A 445 16.14 7.92 13.02
N GLN A 446 17.35 8.27 13.49
CA GLN A 446 18.49 8.52 12.59
C GLN A 446 18.87 7.28 11.78
N PHE A 447 18.85 6.10 12.41
CA PHE A 447 19.02 4.84 11.70
C PHE A 447 17.90 4.57 10.70
N MET A 448 16.68 5.02 10.93
CA MET A 448 15.62 4.86 9.94
C MET A 448 15.74 5.86 8.79
N LEU A 449 16.23 7.08 9.04
CA LEU A 449 16.33 8.15 8.03
C LEU A 449 17.42 7.93 6.97
N PHE A 450 18.21 6.87 7.07
CA PHE A 450 19.35 6.61 6.20
C PHE A 450 20.49 7.64 6.29
N ASN A 451 20.54 8.35 7.40
CA ASN A 451 21.64 9.25 7.76
C ASN A 451 22.84 8.49 8.33
#